data_AF-A0A6G0YL16-F1
#
_entry.id   AF-A0A6G0YL16-F1
#
_cell.length_a   1.000
_cell.length_b   1.000
_cell.length_c   1.000
_cell.angle_alpha   90.00
_cell.angle_beta   90.00
_cell.angle_gamma   90.00
#
_symmetry.space_group_name_H-M   'P 1'
#
loop_
_entity.id
_entity.type
_entity.pdbx_description
1 polymer ?
#
loop_
_entity_poly.entity_id
_entity_poly.type
_entity_poly.pdbx_seq_one_letter_code
_entity_poly.pdbx_strand_id
1 'polypeptide(L)'
;MVFAQFIFLVIFISQFYDNAECISFFHFTQDPPPVRDIALMSRYIVHHSDWATLSYLGNQSFMDGMPMGRVYSVSDGTINNSSGVPYIMASPMDLSFQDVVKTKNCSLVLSLAQSDYCKKKSYDPEDPRCAQLTLTGKFVKLDKDDPEWNVAKTALWTRHPVMRKWHNLVPGHHWQFAKINIEHITLIDTFGGRKYPTIAEYFKATPTFNYWPKLRHSVITVKKNVIIDEEFIN
;
A
#
# COMPACT_ATOMS: atom_id res chain seq x y z
N MET A 1 -6.67 -60.74 -30.60
CA MET A 1 -7.03 -59.65 -31.53
C MET A 1 -8.17 -58.86 -30.87
N VAL A 2 -7.87 -58.02 -29.88
CA VAL A 2 -7.53 -56.58 -29.96
C VAL A 2 -8.63 -55.75 -30.63
N PHE A 3 -9.49 -55.15 -29.80
CA PHE A 3 -10.20 -53.87 -30.02
C PHE A 3 -10.49 -53.33 -28.60
N ALA A 4 -9.57 -52.61 -27.96
CA ALA A 4 -9.36 -51.16 -28.09
C ALA A 4 -10.61 -50.34 -27.72
N GLN A 5 -10.86 -50.18 -26.42
CA GLN A 5 -11.57 -49.02 -25.87
C GLN A 5 -10.71 -48.45 -24.74
N PHE A 6 -9.72 -47.64 -25.13
CA PHE A 6 -9.05 -46.73 -24.22
C PHE A 6 -10.04 -45.62 -23.87
N ILE A 7 -10.71 -45.75 -22.72
CA ILE A 7 -11.32 -44.62 -22.06
C ILE A 7 -10.17 -43.76 -21.57
N PHE A 8 -9.81 -42.76 -22.37
CA PHE A 8 -8.98 -41.64 -21.96
C PHE A 8 -9.73 -40.93 -20.83
N LEU A 9 -9.45 -41.33 -19.59
CA LEU A 9 -9.75 -40.54 -18.41
C LEU A 9 -8.79 -39.35 -18.46
N VAL A 10 -9.09 -38.36 -19.30
CA VAL A 10 -8.50 -37.04 -19.22
C VAL A 10 -9.01 -36.49 -17.89
N ILE A 11 -8.23 -36.73 -16.84
CA ILE A 11 -8.30 -35.95 -15.62
C ILE A 11 -7.94 -34.54 -16.08
N PHE A 12 -8.96 -33.77 -16.44
CA PHE A 12 -8.89 -32.32 -16.44
C PHE A 12 -8.64 -31.95 -14.98
N ILE A 13 -7.37 -32.00 -14.58
CA ILE A 13 -6.86 -31.16 -13.51
C ILE A 13 -7.04 -29.76 -14.10
N SER A 14 -8.25 -29.23 -13.96
CA SER A 14 -8.39 -27.79 -13.88
C SER A 14 -7.50 -27.42 -12.71
N GLN A 15 -6.30 -26.95 -13.04
CA GLN A 15 -5.61 -25.99 -12.21
C GLN A 15 -6.66 -24.90 -11.97
N PHE A 16 -7.38 -25.02 -10.86
CA PHE A 16 -7.86 -23.87 -10.14
C PHE A 16 -6.59 -23.11 -9.78
N TYR A 17 -6.03 -22.38 -10.76
CA TYR A 17 -5.37 -21.15 -10.44
C TYR A 17 -6.38 -20.41 -9.60
N ASP A 18 -6.08 -20.29 -8.32
CA ASP A 18 -6.73 -19.36 -7.42
C ASP A 18 -6.69 -18.02 -8.14
N ASN A 19 -7.76 -17.69 -8.86
CA ASN A 19 -8.07 -16.35 -9.28
C ASN A 19 -8.42 -15.59 -7.99
N ALA A 20 -7.40 -15.38 -7.16
CA ALA A 20 -7.40 -14.27 -6.24
C ALA A 20 -7.27 -13.03 -7.13
N GLU A 21 -8.37 -12.65 -7.78
CA GLU A 21 -8.54 -11.28 -8.18
C GLU A 21 -8.33 -10.46 -6.91
N CYS A 22 -7.23 -9.70 -6.87
CA CYS A 22 -7.07 -8.62 -5.91
C CYS A 22 -8.12 -7.57 -6.27
N ILE A 23 -9.36 -7.84 -5.87
CA ILE A 23 -10.40 -6.82 -5.87
C ILE A 23 -9.96 -5.84 -4.78
N SER A 24 -9.33 -4.74 -5.18
CA SER A 24 -9.22 -3.58 -4.30
C SER A 24 -10.66 -3.12 -4.07
N PHE A 25 -11.22 -3.52 -2.94
CA PHE A 25 -12.60 -3.19 -2.55
C PHE A 25 -12.75 -1.72 -2.13
N PHE A 26 -11.67 -0.95 -2.15
CA PHE A 26 -11.61 0.38 -1.55
C PHE A 26 -11.80 1.45 -2.63
N HIS A 27 -13.01 1.49 -3.19
CA HIS A 27 -13.47 2.72 -3.82
C HIS A 27 -13.59 3.80 -2.76
N PHE A 28 -12.87 4.90 -2.96
CA PHE A 28 -12.91 6.10 -2.14
C PHE A 28 -14.37 6.54 -2.01
N THR A 29 -14.95 6.38 -0.82
CA THR A 29 -16.32 6.84 -0.53
C THR A 29 -16.35 8.25 0.02
N GLN A 30 -15.20 8.78 0.46
CA GLN A 30 -15.06 10.13 0.96
C GLN A 30 -14.32 11.00 -0.04
N ASP A 31 -14.88 12.18 -0.33
CA ASP A 31 -14.09 13.25 -0.95
C ASP A 31 -12.93 13.64 -0.01
N PRO A 32 -11.78 14.07 -0.57
CA PRO A 32 -10.65 14.51 0.23
C PRO A 32 -11.00 15.75 1.08
N PRO A 33 -10.26 16.01 2.16
CA PRO A 33 -10.47 17.17 3.03
C PRO A 33 -10.39 18.51 2.28
N PRO A 34 -10.90 19.61 2.86
CA PRO A 34 -10.69 20.94 2.32
C PRO A 34 -9.20 21.27 2.13
N VAL A 35 -8.85 21.95 1.04
CA VAL A 35 -7.45 22.34 0.71
C VAL A 35 -6.76 23.22 1.77
N ARG A 36 -7.55 23.84 2.67
CA ARG A 36 -7.03 24.61 3.80
C ARG A 36 -6.51 23.74 4.94
N ASP A 37 -6.92 22.47 5.00
CA ASP A 37 -6.58 21.52 6.05
C ASP A 37 -5.37 20.68 5.61
N ILE A 38 -4.22 21.34 5.44
CA ILE A 38 -3.00 20.84 4.79
C ILE A 38 -2.51 19.50 5.38
N ALA A 39 -2.40 19.44 6.71
CA ALA A 39 -1.97 18.23 7.41
C ALA A 39 -2.98 17.08 7.25
N LEU A 40 -4.28 17.41 7.28
CA LEU A 40 -5.35 16.42 7.13
C LEU A 40 -5.41 15.87 5.70
N MET A 41 -5.23 16.71 4.68
CA MET A 41 -5.08 16.28 3.28
C MET A 41 -3.89 15.33 3.12
N SER A 42 -2.75 15.67 3.72
CA SER A 42 -1.54 14.83 3.68
C SER A 42 -1.81 13.46 4.32
N ARG A 43 -2.45 13.44 5.51
CA ARG A 43 -2.84 12.19 6.18
C ARG A 43 -3.88 11.39 5.42
N TYR A 44 -4.84 12.07 4.78
CA TYR A 44 -5.85 11.44 3.95
C TYR A 44 -5.22 10.71 2.76
N ILE A 45 -4.28 11.35 2.04
CA ILE A 45 -3.59 10.74 0.89
C ILE A 45 -2.84 9.48 1.34
N VAL A 46 -2.04 9.58 2.42
CA VAL A 46 -1.28 8.43 2.94
C VAL A 46 -2.22 7.28 3.33
N HIS A 47 -3.29 7.60 4.05
CA HIS A 47 -4.20 6.57 4.52
C HIS A 47 -4.97 5.90 3.39
N HIS A 48 -5.30 6.59 2.31
CA HIS A 48 -6.11 6.00 1.24
C HIS A 48 -5.27 5.44 0.07
N SER A 49 -3.96 5.66 0.04
CA SER A 49 -3.08 5.08 -0.97
C SER A 49 -2.66 3.66 -0.60
N ASP A 50 -2.97 2.69 -1.46
CA ASP A 50 -2.56 1.28 -1.30
C ASP A 50 -1.14 1.01 -1.78
N TRP A 51 -0.59 1.89 -2.59
CA TRP A 51 0.77 1.80 -3.10
C TRP A 51 1.36 3.19 -3.25
N ALA A 52 2.68 3.27 -3.41
CA ALA A 52 3.39 4.50 -3.62
C ALA A 52 4.68 4.26 -4.41
N THR A 53 5.24 5.34 -4.98
CA THR A 53 6.57 5.30 -5.58
C THR A 53 7.60 5.69 -4.52
N LEU A 54 8.47 4.75 -4.16
CA LEU A 54 9.65 5.00 -3.35
C LEU A 54 10.78 5.47 -4.27
N SER A 55 11.24 6.71 -4.07
CA SER A 55 12.46 7.23 -4.68
C SER A 55 13.62 7.10 -3.70
N TYR A 56 14.77 6.66 -4.19
CA TYR A 56 15.96 6.37 -3.39
C TYR A 56 17.22 6.50 -4.25
N LEU A 57 18.40 6.45 -3.63
CA LEU A 57 19.67 6.40 -4.36
C LEU A 57 20.09 4.94 -4.57
N GLY A 58 20.41 4.62 -5.82
CA GLY A 58 21.00 3.34 -6.18
C GLY A 58 22.35 3.13 -5.50
N ASN A 59 22.65 1.90 -5.13
CA ASN A 59 23.92 1.50 -4.51
C ASN A 59 24.46 0.17 -5.13
N GLN A 60 23.76 -0.36 -6.13
CA GLN A 60 24.29 -1.43 -6.98
C GLN A 60 25.40 -0.88 -7.88
N SER A 61 26.40 -1.70 -8.22
CA SER A 61 27.59 -1.26 -8.97
C SER A 61 27.27 -0.59 -10.32
N PHE A 62 26.17 -0.93 -10.96
CA PHE A 62 25.75 -0.40 -12.26
C PHE A 62 24.85 0.85 -12.18
N MET A 63 24.43 1.25 -10.98
CA MET A 63 23.54 2.41 -10.74
C MET A 63 23.92 3.18 -9.45
N ASP A 64 25.18 3.12 -9.03
CA ASP A 64 25.64 3.76 -7.80
C ASP A 64 25.44 5.28 -7.87
N GLY A 65 24.78 5.83 -6.84
CA GLY A 65 24.43 7.25 -6.74
C GLY A 65 23.31 7.73 -7.67
N MET A 66 22.74 6.87 -8.53
CA MET A 66 21.67 7.26 -9.45
C MET A 66 20.32 7.39 -8.71
N PRO A 67 19.49 8.39 -9.06
CA PRO A 67 18.14 8.46 -8.54
C PRO A 67 17.29 7.34 -9.13
N MET A 68 16.68 6.55 -8.25
CA MET A 68 15.84 5.41 -8.60
C MET A 68 14.41 5.66 -8.15
N GLY A 69 13.47 4.94 -8.76
CA GLY A 69 12.06 4.93 -8.40
C GLY A 69 11.50 3.52 -8.49
N ARG A 70 10.75 3.09 -7.46
CA ARG A 70 10.07 1.79 -7.47
C ARG A 70 8.73 1.84 -6.78
N VAL A 71 7.75 1.14 -7.34
CA VAL A 71 6.44 0.95 -6.73
C VAL A 71 6.54 -0.05 -5.57
N TYR A 72 6.02 0.35 -4.41
CA TYR A 72 5.77 -0.52 -3.26
C TYR A 72 4.31 -0.40 -2.84
N SER A 73 3.71 -1.52 -2.43
CA SER A 73 2.49 -1.49 -1.62
C SER A 73 2.79 -0.88 -0.25
N VAL A 74 1.89 -0.03 0.23
CA VAL A 74 2.03 0.69 1.50
C VAL A 74 0.77 0.59 2.35
N SER A 75 0.94 0.87 3.64
CA SER A 75 -0.15 1.03 4.59
C SER A 75 0.32 1.87 5.76
N ASP A 76 -0.52 2.76 6.29
CA ASP A 76 -0.26 3.47 7.54
C ASP A 76 -1.07 2.98 8.74
N GLY A 77 -1.79 1.86 8.58
CA GLY A 77 -2.63 1.27 9.60
C GLY A 77 -3.74 0.39 9.02
N THR A 78 -4.72 0.02 9.85
CA THR A 78 -5.90 -0.72 9.39
C THR A 78 -6.90 0.22 8.73
N ILE A 79 -7.93 -0.29 8.07
CA ILE A 79 -8.96 0.53 7.39
C ILE A 79 -9.58 1.61 8.30
N ASN A 80 -9.63 1.36 9.62
CA ASN A 80 -10.30 2.21 10.59
C ASN A 80 -9.34 2.94 11.54
N ASN A 81 -8.03 2.77 11.32
CA ASN A 81 -7.02 3.33 12.20
C ASN A 81 -5.80 3.71 11.39
N SER A 82 -5.52 5.01 11.31
CA SER A 82 -4.39 5.60 10.61
C SER A 82 -3.38 6.12 11.63
N SER A 83 -2.14 5.63 11.55
CA SER A 83 -1.02 6.21 12.31
C SER A 83 -0.34 7.37 11.55
N GLY A 84 -0.49 7.43 10.22
CA GLY A 84 0.30 8.30 9.36
C GLY A 84 1.72 7.82 9.10
N VAL A 85 2.17 6.69 9.66
CA VAL A 85 3.50 6.12 9.39
C VAL A 85 3.39 5.14 8.22
N PRO A 86 3.98 5.41 7.04
CA PRO A 86 3.90 4.48 5.92
C PRO A 86 4.80 3.27 6.18
N TYR A 87 4.19 2.09 6.27
CA TYR A 87 4.85 0.80 6.36
C TYR A 87 4.94 0.15 4.98
N ILE A 88 6.01 -0.62 4.77
CA ILE A 88 6.30 -1.42 3.58
C ILE A 88 6.69 -2.84 4.00
N MET A 89 6.25 -3.85 3.26
CA MET A 89 6.78 -5.22 3.34
C MET A 89 7.64 -5.51 2.11
N ALA A 90 8.86 -5.98 2.32
CA ALA A 90 9.80 -6.26 1.23
C ALA A 90 10.74 -7.41 1.57
N SER A 91 11.32 -8.03 0.55
CA SER A 91 12.31 -9.10 0.71
C SER A 91 13.73 -8.52 0.63
N PRO A 92 14.69 -9.00 1.42
CA PRO A 92 16.11 -8.66 1.23
C PRO A 92 16.68 -9.11 -0.13
N MET A 93 15.97 -9.92 -0.92
CA MET A 93 16.37 -10.28 -2.29
C MET A 93 16.09 -9.16 -3.30
N ASP A 94 15.32 -8.15 -2.91
CA ASP A 94 14.97 -7.01 -3.72
C ASP A 94 16.10 -5.98 -3.73
N LEU A 95 16.70 -5.74 -4.90
CA LEU A 95 17.82 -4.80 -5.04
C LEU A 95 17.45 -3.38 -4.58
N SER A 96 16.21 -2.96 -4.79
CA SER A 96 15.75 -1.63 -4.32
C SER A 96 15.70 -1.56 -2.80
N PHE A 97 15.30 -2.65 -2.15
CA PHE A 97 15.29 -2.74 -0.69
C PHE A 97 16.72 -2.77 -0.12
N GLN A 98 17.63 -3.53 -0.74
CA GLN A 98 19.04 -3.55 -0.35
C GLN A 98 19.67 -2.15 -0.42
N ASP A 99 19.42 -1.43 -1.51
CA ASP A 99 19.94 -0.09 -1.73
C ASP A 99 19.42 0.88 -0.68
N VAL A 100 18.09 0.97 -0.51
CA VAL A 100 17.49 1.96 0.39
C VAL A 100 17.77 1.66 1.87
N VAL A 101 17.93 0.39 2.26
CA VAL A 101 18.36 0.03 3.63
C VAL A 101 19.77 0.55 3.93
N LYS A 102 20.66 0.58 2.93
CA LYS A 102 22.02 1.06 3.09
C LYS A 102 22.13 2.58 2.98
N THR A 103 21.50 3.19 1.97
CA THR A 103 21.58 4.64 1.72
C THR A 103 20.67 5.44 2.64
N LYS A 104 19.62 4.82 3.17
CA LYS A 104 18.61 5.33 4.13
C LYS A 104 17.77 6.49 3.60
N ASN A 105 18.31 7.41 2.83
CA ASN A 105 17.58 8.57 2.31
C ASN A 105 16.58 8.12 1.24
N CYS A 106 15.31 8.50 1.43
CA CYS A 106 14.27 8.22 0.46
C CYS A 106 13.17 9.28 0.46
N SER A 107 12.36 9.27 -0.60
CA SER A 107 11.07 9.95 -0.62
C SER A 107 9.97 9.02 -1.10
N LEU A 108 8.79 9.11 -0.50
CA LEU A 108 7.60 8.38 -0.91
C LEU A 108 6.63 9.35 -1.59
N VAL A 109 6.30 9.07 -2.85
CA VAL A 109 5.39 9.87 -3.66
C VAL A 109 4.05 9.15 -3.79
N LEU A 110 2.99 9.86 -3.43
CA LEU A 110 1.60 9.40 -3.46
C LEU A 110 0.72 10.43 -4.16
N SER A 111 -0.39 10.01 -4.74
CA SER A 111 -1.32 10.90 -5.43
C SER A 111 -2.74 10.40 -5.38
N LEU A 112 -3.70 11.32 -5.38
CA LEU A 112 -5.11 10.98 -5.61
C LEU A 112 -5.34 10.36 -7.00
N ALA A 113 -4.40 10.45 -7.94
CA ALA A 113 -4.46 9.74 -9.23
C ALA A 113 -4.38 8.22 -9.07
N GLN A 114 -3.89 7.73 -7.93
CA GLN A 114 -3.88 6.30 -7.60
C GLN A 114 -5.29 5.77 -7.28
N SER A 115 -6.25 6.69 -7.12
CA SER A 115 -7.67 6.43 -6.92
C SER A 115 -8.50 6.74 -8.16
N ASP A 116 -9.82 6.59 -8.06
CA ASP A 116 -10.76 7.08 -9.07
C ASP A 116 -11.13 8.57 -8.92
N TYR A 117 -10.61 9.29 -7.90
CA TYR A 117 -10.93 10.69 -7.62
C TYR A 117 -10.63 11.61 -8.80
N CYS A 118 -9.37 11.65 -9.26
CA CYS A 118 -8.95 12.57 -10.32
C CYS A 118 -9.68 12.26 -11.63
N LYS A 119 -9.85 10.98 -11.95
CA LYS A 119 -10.64 10.52 -13.10
C LYS A 119 -12.10 11.00 -13.02
N LYS A 120 -12.76 10.87 -11.85
CA LYS A 120 -14.15 11.32 -11.64
C LYS A 120 -14.29 12.84 -11.74
N LYS A 121 -13.26 13.60 -11.37
CA LYS A 121 -13.22 15.07 -11.48
C LYS A 121 -12.74 15.56 -12.85
N SER A 122 -12.37 14.65 -13.75
CA SER A 122 -11.73 14.97 -15.04
C SER A 122 -10.48 15.84 -14.88
N TYR A 123 -9.70 15.56 -13.84
CA TYR A 123 -8.38 16.14 -13.64
C TYR A 123 -7.32 15.24 -14.26
N ASP A 124 -6.41 15.85 -15.01
CA ASP A 124 -5.16 15.20 -15.36
C ASP A 124 -4.37 14.88 -14.07
N PRO A 125 -3.62 13.76 -13.99
CA PRO A 125 -2.80 13.46 -12.82
C PRO A 125 -1.80 14.56 -12.42
N GLU A 126 -1.35 15.41 -13.36
CA GLU A 126 -0.47 16.55 -13.09
C GLU A 126 -1.23 17.81 -12.63
N ASP A 127 -2.55 17.89 -12.86
CA ASP A 127 -3.36 19.00 -12.36
C ASP A 127 -3.22 19.10 -10.83
N PRO A 128 -2.88 20.25 -10.26
CA PRO A 128 -2.59 20.35 -8.83
C PRO A 128 -3.79 20.01 -7.93
N ARG A 129 -5.02 20.03 -8.46
CA ARG A 129 -6.23 19.58 -7.76
C ARG A 129 -6.32 18.06 -7.67
N CYS A 130 -5.61 17.33 -8.53
CA CYS A 130 -5.29 15.93 -8.34
C CYS A 130 -4.13 15.82 -7.35
N ALA A 131 -4.43 15.93 -6.06
CA ALA A 131 -3.43 16.19 -5.04
C ALA A 131 -2.29 15.15 -5.04
N GLN A 132 -1.05 15.63 -4.87
CA GLN A 132 0.18 14.88 -4.81
C GLN A 132 0.91 15.16 -3.50
N LEU A 133 1.41 14.11 -2.87
CA LEU A 133 2.13 14.17 -1.61
C LEU A 133 3.50 13.52 -1.76
N THR A 134 4.53 14.21 -1.29
CA THR A 134 5.88 13.66 -1.16
C THR A 134 6.30 13.69 0.31
N LEU A 135 6.58 12.51 0.87
CA LEU A 135 7.15 12.33 2.20
C LEU A 135 8.64 12.03 2.06
N THR A 136 9.51 12.93 2.50
CA THR A 136 10.97 12.74 2.44
C THR A 136 11.52 12.44 3.83
N GLY A 137 12.45 11.50 3.93
CA GLY A 137 13.10 11.17 5.19
C GLY A 137 13.97 9.93 5.10
N LYS A 138 13.90 9.07 6.12
CA LYS A 138 14.75 7.88 6.25
C LYS A 138 13.95 6.60 6.17
N PHE A 139 14.41 5.66 5.36
CA PHE A 139 13.95 4.29 5.36
C PHE A 139 14.52 3.55 6.57
N VAL A 140 13.64 2.92 7.35
CA VAL A 140 13.99 2.21 8.57
C VAL A 140 13.41 0.80 8.50
N LYS A 141 14.29 -0.20 8.40
CA LYS A 141 13.90 -1.60 8.58
C LYS A 141 13.57 -1.84 10.05
N LEU A 142 12.44 -2.50 10.32
CA LEU A 142 12.02 -2.87 11.66
C LEU A 142 12.61 -4.23 12.05
N ASP A 143 13.17 -4.30 13.25
CA ASP A 143 13.62 -5.56 13.83
C ASP A 143 12.43 -6.36 14.35
N LYS A 144 12.52 -7.70 14.31
CA LYS A 144 11.41 -8.58 14.70
C LYS A 144 10.99 -8.45 16.17
N ASP A 145 11.92 -8.05 17.02
CA ASP A 145 11.71 -7.88 18.45
C ASP A 145 11.13 -6.49 18.80
N ASP A 146 11.05 -5.57 17.82
CA ASP A 146 10.41 -4.27 17.98
C ASP A 146 8.88 -4.46 18.01
N PRO A 147 8.15 -3.95 19.04
CA PRO A 147 6.70 -3.98 19.07
C PRO A 147 6.03 -3.37 17.81
N GLU A 148 6.66 -2.37 17.19
CA GLU A 148 6.19 -1.74 15.95
C GLU A 148 6.18 -2.71 14.76
N TRP A 149 6.97 -3.78 14.80
CA TRP A 149 6.96 -4.81 13.77
C TRP A 149 5.58 -5.46 13.62
N ASN A 150 4.90 -5.74 14.74
CA ASN A 150 3.54 -6.29 14.73
C ASN A 150 2.51 -5.27 14.26
N VAL A 151 2.72 -3.97 14.55
CA VAL A 151 1.88 -2.89 14.02
C VAL A 151 1.98 -2.84 12.50
N ALA A 152 3.20 -2.84 11.95
CA ALA A 152 3.44 -2.84 10.51
C ALA A 152 2.84 -4.08 9.83
N LYS A 153 3.03 -5.26 10.42
CA LYS A 153 2.45 -6.52 9.94
C LYS A 153 0.93 -6.43 9.84
N THR A 154 0.25 -6.02 10.91
CA THR A 154 -1.21 -5.89 10.94
C THR A 154 -1.68 -4.83 9.93
N ALA A 155 -1.03 -3.67 9.90
CA ALA A 155 -1.34 -2.59 8.95
C ALA A 155 -1.26 -3.05 7.49
N LEU A 156 -0.19 -3.75 7.12
CA LEU A 156 0.03 -4.21 5.75
C LEU A 156 -0.84 -5.40 5.39
N TRP A 157 -0.99 -6.41 6.25
CA TRP A 157 -1.74 -7.61 5.90
C TRP A 157 -3.24 -7.40 5.86
N THR A 158 -3.76 -6.46 6.65
CA THR A 158 -5.19 -6.12 6.61
C THR A 158 -5.57 -5.40 5.31
N ARG A 159 -4.67 -4.55 4.77
CA ARG A 159 -4.89 -3.85 3.49
C ARG A 159 -4.42 -4.62 2.27
N HIS A 160 -3.41 -5.47 2.43
CA HIS A 160 -2.83 -6.31 1.39
C HIS A 160 -2.85 -7.79 1.81
N PRO A 161 -4.00 -8.47 1.84
CA PRO A 161 -4.10 -9.87 2.30
C PRO A 161 -3.19 -10.85 1.55
N VAL A 162 -2.81 -10.51 0.31
CA VAL A 162 -1.86 -11.28 -0.50
C VAL A 162 -0.46 -11.34 0.13
N MET A 163 -0.05 -10.32 0.90
CA MET A 163 1.24 -10.28 1.59
C MET A 163 1.36 -11.37 2.67
N ARG A 164 0.26 -11.72 3.33
CA ARG A 164 0.21 -12.85 4.27
C ARG A 164 0.50 -14.17 3.54
N LYS A 165 -0.04 -14.34 2.33
CA LYS A 165 0.26 -15.52 1.50
C LYS A 165 1.74 -15.55 1.10
N TRP A 166 2.32 -14.42 0.70
CA TRP A 166 3.76 -14.34 0.39
C TRP A 166 4.62 -14.75 1.58
N HIS A 167 4.28 -14.24 2.77
CA HIS A 167 5.01 -14.55 3.99
C HIS A 167 4.96 -16.04 4.34
N ASN A 168 3.78 -16.66 4.27
CA ASN A 168 3.56 -18.02 4.72
C ASN A 168 3.96 -19.08 3.66
N LEU A 169 3.70 -18.80 2.38
CA LEU A 169 3.89 -19.77 1.29
C LEU A 169 5.26 -19.65 0.60
N VAL A 170 5.96 -18.52 0.79
CA VAL A 170 7.28 -18.29 0.18
C VAL A 170 8.30 -17.86 1.25
N PRO A 171 8.58 -18.71 2.27
CA PRO A 171 9.39 -18.35 3.42
C PRO A 171 10.86 -18.05 3.07
N GLY A 172 11.38 -18.61 1.97
CA GLY A 172 12.76 -18.37 1.51
C GLY A 172 13.05 -16.93 1.08
N HIS A 173 12.02 -16.10 0.88
CA HIS A 173 12.18 -14.68 0.58
C HIS A 173 12.44 -13.82 1.83
N HIS A 174 12.34 -14.39 3.04
CA HIS A 174 12.66 -13.70 4.29
C HIS A 174 12.03 -12.31 4.44
N TRP A 175 10.73 -12.19 4.14
CA TRP A 175 10.00 -10.92 4.15
C TRP A 175 10.20 -10.12 5.44
N GLN A 176 10.48 -8.84 5.29
CA GLN A 176 10.76 -7.88 6.36
C GLN A 176 9.78 -6.72 6.27
N PHE A 177 9.60 -6.05 7.41
CA PHE A 177 8.80 -4.84 7.51
C PHE A 177 9.73 -3.64 7.68
N ALA A 178 9.35 -2.53 7.08
CA ALA A 178 10.05 -1.28 7.16
C ALA A 178 9.06 -0.13 7.23
N LYS A 179 9.56 1.04 7.63
CA LYS A 179 8.82 2.29 7.64
C LYS A 179 9.63 3.43 7.05
N ILE A 180 8.96 4.55 6.85
CA ILE A 180 9.61 5.82 6.55
C ILE A 180 9.51 6.71 7.79
N ASN A 181 10.67 7.08 8.34
CA ASN A 181 10.77 8.15 9.32
C ASN A 181 10.71 9.48 8.56
N ILE A 182 9.57 10.18 8.66
CA ILE A 182 9.28 11.38 7.88
C ILE A 182 10.01 12.59 8.47
N GLU A 183 10.81 13.26 7.65
CA GLU A 183 11.55 14.48 8.02
C GLU A 183 10.97 15.73 7.34
N HIS A 184 10.45 15.59 6.11
CA HIS A 184 9.84 16.67 5.35
C HIS A 184 8.59 16.20 4.61
N ILE A 185 7.59 17.07 4.54
CA ILE A 185 6.32 16.82 3.86
C ILE A 185 6.10 17.93 2.83
N THR A 186 5.85 17.54 1.59
CA THR A 186 5.51 18.46 0.50
C THR A 186 4.17 18.04 -0.10
N LEU A 187 3.18 18.93 -0.05
CA LEU A 187 1.85 18.73 -0.60
C LEU A 187 1.61 19.70 -1.77
N ILE A 188 1.00 19.20 -2.84
CA ILE A 188 0.39 20.00 -3.91
C ILE A 188 -1.06 19.53 -4.01
N ASP A 189 -2.03 20.37 -3.69
CA ASP A 189 -3.45 20.00 -3.66
C ASP A 189 -4.38 21.07 -4.29
N THR A 190 -3.79 22.18 -4.76
CA THR A 190 -4.48 23.25 -5.48
C THR A 190 -3.47 24.20 -6.13
N PHE A 191 -3.95 25.18 -6.87
CA PHE A 191 -3.09 26.23 -7.47
C PHE A 191 -2.42 27.10 -6.39
N GLY A 192 -1.30 27.74 -6.75
CA GLY A 192 -0.57 28.62 -5.83
C GLY A 192 0.68 28.00 -5.19
N GLY A 193 1.05 26.79 -5.60
CA GLY A 193 2.33 26.18 -5.25
C GLY A 193 2.25 25.12 -4.15
N ARG A 194 3.42 24.73 -3.65
CA ARG A 194 3.59 23.66 -2.66
C ARG A 194 3.27 24.15 -1.25
N LYS A 195 2.75 23.24 -0.43
CA LYS A 195 2.46 23.45 0.99
C LYS A 195 3.30 22.49 1.84
N TYR A 196 3.65 22.93 3.05
CA TYR A 196 4.65 22.25 3.90
C TYR A 196 4.14 22.16 5.34
N PRO A 197 3.27 21.20 5.69
CA PRO A 197 2.87 21.00 7.07
C PRO A 197 4.08 20.53 7.90
N THR A 198 4.15 20.95 9.15
CA THR A 198 5.14 20.43 10.09
C THR A 198 4.85 18.96 10.42
N ILE A 199 5.89 18.23 10.84
CA ILE A 199 5.74 16.83 11.30
C ILE A 199 4.74 16.73 12.46
N ALA A 200 4.76 17.70 13.37
CA ALA A 200 3.83 17.74 14.50
C ALA A 200 2.37 17.94 14.05
N GLU A 201 2.11 18.83 13.10
CA GLU A 201 0.75 19.02 12.54
C GLU A 201 0.26 17.78 11.81
N TYR A 202 1.13 17.12 11.04
CA TYR A 202 0.83 15.89 10.32
C TYR A 202 0.40 14.76 11.27
N PHE A 203 1.16 14.51 12.33
CA PHE A 203 0.83 13.44 13.28
C PHE A 203 -0.34 13.81 14.21
N LYS A 204 -0.61 15.11 14.42
CA LYS A 204 -1.78 15.57 15.18
C LYS A 204 -3.10 15.43 14.40
N ALA A 205 -3.06 15.48 13.07
CA ALA A 205 -4.24 15.33 12.23
C ALA A 205 -4.69 13.87 12.13
N THR A 206 -5.98 13.58 12.23
CA THR A 206 -6.52 12.22 12.09
C THR A 206 -7.55 12.19 10.96
N PRO A 207 -7.36 11.35 9.91
CA PRO A 207 -8.38 11.14 8.88
C PRO A 207 -9.70 10.70 9.49
N THR A 208 -10.82 11.24 8.98
CA THR A 208 -12.15 10.82 9.41
C THR A 208 -12.59 9.55 8.69
N PHE A 209 -13.15 8.58 9.42
CA PHE A 209 -13.71 7.35 8.89
C PHE A 209 -15.25 7.42 8.93
N ASN A 210 -15.87 8.14 8.00
CA ASN A 210 -17.33 8.10 7.84
C ASN A 210 -17.67 6.97 6.86
N TYR A 211 -18.22 5.89 7.40
CA TYR A 211 -18.83 4.84 6.60
C TYR A 211 -20.07 5.39 5.92
N TRP A 212 -20.12 5.32 4.60
CA TRP A 212 -21.41 5.28 3.93
C TRP A 212 -21.83 3.81 3.85
N PRO A 213 -22.91 3.38 4.53
CA PRO A 213 -23.44 2.05 4.33
C PRO A 213 -24.03 2.00 2.92
N LYS A 214 -23.22 1.67 1.91
CA LYS A 214 -23.78 1.27 0.63
C LYS A 214 -24.35 -0.13 0.83
N LEU A 215 -25.67 -0.18 1.00
CA LEU A 215 -26.51 -1.31 0.59
C LEU A 215 -26.26 -1.57 -0.90
N ARG A 216 -25.17 -2.24 -1.24
CA ARG A 216 -25.12 -3.04 -2.46
C ARG A 216 -25.51 -4.44 -2.06
N HIS A 217 -26.73 -4.82 -2.42
CA HIS A 217 -27.06 -6.20 -2.73
C HIS A 217 -26.22 -6.64 -3.96
N SER A 218 -24.91 -6.70 -3.84
CA SER A 218 -24.16 -7.69 -4.59
C SER A 218 -24.52 -9.00 -3.93
N VAL A 219 -25.29 -9.83 -4.60
CA VAL A 219 -25.41 -11.24 -4.25
C VAL A 219 -24.00 -11.81 -4.38
N ILE A 220 -23.24 -11.76 -3.30
CA ILE A 220 -21.97 -12.45 -3.19
C ILE A 220 -22.38 -13.92 -3.02
N THR A 221 -22.22 -14.70 -4.07
CA THR A 221 -22.18 -16.16 -3.91
C THR A 221 -20.88 -16.49 -3.19
N VAL A 222 -20.87 -16.33 -1.86
CA VAL A 222 -19.76 -16.78 -1.02
C VAL A 222 -19.74 -18.29 -1.12
N LYS A 223 -18.82 -18.85 -1.91
CA LYS A 223 -18.41 -20.23 -1.68
C LYS A 223 -17.79 -20.27 -0.28
N LYS A 224 -18.38 -21.12 0.57
CA LYS A 224 -18.27 -21.22 2.02
C LYS A 224 -16.86 -21.49 2.60
N ASN A 225 -15.77 -21.20 1.89
CA ASN A 225 -14.42 -21.62 2.27
C ASN A 225 -13.45 -20.47 2.55
N VAL A 226 -13.91 -19.24 2.73
CA VAL A 226 -13.05 -18.17 3.24
C VAL A 226 -13.09 -18.24 4.77
N ILE A 227 -12.09 -18.90 5.35
CA ILE A 227 -11.80 -18.85 6.78
C ILE A 227 -11.25 -17.44 7.05
N ILE A 228 -12.06 -16.60 7.68
CA ILE A 228 -11.59 -15.37 8.33
C ILE A 228 -11.29 -15.78 9.76
N ASP A 229 -10.01 -15.98 10.08
CA ASP A 229 -9.61 -16.27 11.47
C ASP A 229 -10.01 -15.11 12.38
N GLU A 230 -10.70 -15.44 13.47
CA GLU A 230 -11.23 -14.52 14.49
C GLU A 230 -10.13 -13.78 15.28
N GLU A 231 -8.85 -14.03 14.99
CA GLU A 231 -7.69 -13.55 15.74
C GLU A 231 -7.46 -12.02 15.65
N PHE A 232 -8.23 -11.29 14.83
CA PHE A 232 -8.03 -9.84 14.61
C PHE A 232 -9.30 -8.99 14.76
N ILE A 233 -10.33 -9.50 15.46
CA ILE A 233 -11.54 -8.73 15.80
C ILE A 233 -11.44 -8.01 17.17
N ASN A 234 -10.36 -8.20 17.93
CA ASN A 234 -10.14 -7.48 19.20
C ASN A 234 -8.92 -6.56 19.17
#